data_AF-A0A380LJC3-F1
#
_entry.id   AF-A0A380LJC3-F1
#
_cell.length_a   1.000
_cell.length_b   1.000
_cell.length_c   1.000
_cell.angle_alpha   90.00
_cell.angle_beta   90.00
_cell.angle_gamma   90.00
#
_symmetry.space_group_name_H-M   'P 1'
#
loop_
_entity.id
_entity.type
_entity.pdbx_description
1 polymer ?
#
loop_
_entity_poly.entity_id
_entity_poly.type
_entity_poly.pdbx_seq_one_letter_code
_entity_poly.pdbx_strand_id
1 'polypeptide(L)'
;MGRKPKLSADMKVCICKQYLDGEKSAAELSQEYGIYCNTIHRWAKSYQSKGASAFDIKLHNAAYTKEFKQQVVEAYLNGGGSMEDLAIRYDIPSRETLRRWIMKYNNLEMLKDYDPKPEVYMKDRSRNTTLDERIEIVKYCLEHETNYKKTAEVFDVSYTQVYQWVKKYQSLGDDGLVDRRGQHKSEDQLSDIEILERKVKLLERQLKEKEMENELLKKCRKSKGGDLLQGKERSEISSSQGTSRGKKLQHSMDVQMLRYQALLILQMAKSLDFRQ
;
A
#
# COMPACT_ATOMS: atom_id res chain seq x y z
N MET A 1 9.35 -4.30 6.28
CA MET A 1 8.91 -5.59 6.86
C MET A 1 10.13 -6.49 7.00
N GLY A 2 10.68 -6.66 8.20
CA GLY A 2 11.82 -7.55 8.44
C GLY A 2 11.42 -9.01 8.30
N ARG A 3 12.29 -9.83 7.69
CA ARG A 3 12.02 -11.27 7.49
C ARG A 3 12.27 -12.00 8.81
N LYS A 4 11.20 -12.39 9.52
CA LYS A 4 11.33 -13.23 10.72
C LYS A 4 11.62 -14.67 10.29
N PRO A 5 12.74 -15.29 10.70
CA PRO A 5 13.01 -16.68 10.35
C PRO A 5 12.04 -17.61 11.10
N LYS A 6 11.59 -18.68 10.44
CA LYS A 6 10.69 -19.69 11.05
C LYS A 6 11.38 -20.51 12.15
N LEU A 7 12.70 -20.65 12.07
CA LEU A 7 13.55 -21.32 13.07
C LEU A 7 14.59 -20.32 13.60
N SER A 8 14.82 -20.34 14.92
CA SER A 8 15.86 -19.56 15.57
C SER A 8 17.26 -19.98 15.10
N ALA A 9 18.25 -19.10 15.26
CA ALA A 9 19.63 -19.41 14.91
C ALA A 9 20.17 -20.59 15.76
N ASP A 10 19.86 -20.61 17.05
CA ASP A 10 20.25 -21.69 17.98
C ASP A 10 19.74 -23.05 17.54
N MET A 11 18.49 -23.11 17.06
CA MET A 11 17.91 -24.36 16.59
C MET A 11 18.64 -24.90 15.35
N LYS A 12 19.05 -24.01 14.43
CA LYS A 12 19.83 -24.41 13.25
C LYS A 12 21.20 -24.93 13.63
N VAL A 13 21.86 -24.29 14.61
CA VAL A 13 23.15 -24.75 15.15
C VAL A 13 23.00 -26.13 15.78
N CYS A 14 21.95 -26.36 16.57
CA CYS A 14 21.65 -27.65 17.18
C CYS A 14 21.50 -28.76 16.13
N ILE A 15 20.71 -28.51 15.08
CA ILE A 15 20.51 -29.45 13.97
C ILE A 15 21.84 -29.74 13.25
N CYS A 16 22.69 -28.72 13.05
CA CYS A 16 24.00 -28.92 12.43
C CYS A 16 24.92 -29.78 13.27
N LYS A 17 24.94 -29.58 14.61
CA LYS A 17 25.75 -30.39 15.52
C LYS A 17 25.31 -31.86 15.48
N GLN A 18 24.02 -32.13 15.71
CA GLN A 18 23.46 -33.49 15.65
C GLN A 18 23.79 -34.23 14.34
N TYR A 19 23.78 -33.51 13.21
CA TYR A 19 24.15 -34.07 11.92
C TYR A 19 25.66 -34.33 11.78
N LEU A 20 26.50 -33.39 12.23
CA LEU A 20 27.96 -33.47 12.09
C LEU A 20 28.60 -34.45 13.08
N ASP A 21 28.03 -34.57 14.28
CA ASP A 21 28.43 -35.54 15.31
C ASP A 21 27.96 -36.97 14.96
N GLY A 22 27.14 -37.12 13.91
CA GLY A 22 26.64 -38.41 13.44
C GLY A 22 25.52 -39.01 14.31
N GLU A 23 24.96 -38.23 15.23
CA GLU A 23 23.88 -38.67 16.12
C GLU A 23 22.59 -38.97 15.35
N LYS A 24 22.30 -38.18 14.31
CA LYS A 24 21.13 -38.33 13.46
C LYS A 24 21.47 -38.10 12.00
N SER A 25 20.87 -38.90 11.13
CA SER A 25 20.95 -38.69 9.68
C SER A 25 20.12 -37.47 9.25
N ALA A 26 20.43 -36.92 8.08
CA ALA A 26 19.66 -35.83 7.50
C ALA A 26 18.18 -36.22 7.25
N ALA A 27 17.89 -37.51 7.04
CA ALA A 27 16.53 -38.00 6.85
C ALA A 27 15.72 -37.98 8.17
N GLU A 28 16.34 -38.38 9.28
CA GLU A 28 15.70 -38.34 10.61
C GLU A 28 15.43 -36.90 11.04
N LEU A 29 16.43 -36.01 10.90
CA LEU A 29 16.28 -34.58 11.17
C LEU A 29 15.24 -33.92 10.26
N SER A 30 15.12 -34.40 9.02
CA SER A 30 14.11 -33.93 8.08
C SER A 30 12.69 -34.25 8.55
N GLN A 31 12.47 -35.47 9.05
CA GLN A 31 11.17 -35.90 9.58
C GLN A 31 10.83 -35.20 10.89
N GLU A 32 11.78 -35.08 11.81
CA GLU A 32 11.59 -34.48 13.14
C GLU A 32 11.23 -32.98 13.06
N TYR A 33 11.94 -32.23 12.21
CA TYR A 33 11.79 -30.77 12.14
C TYR A 33 10.99 -30.29 10.91
N GLY A 34 10.58 -31.20 10.02
CA GLY A 34 9.88 -30.85 8.78
C GLY A 34 10.74 -30.03 7.79
N ILE A 35 12.05 -30.27 7.79
CA ILE A 35 13.04 -29.53 6.97
C ILE A 35 13.52 -30.44 5.84
N TYR A 36 13.66 -29.94 4.62
CA TYR A 36 14.21 -30.74 3.53
C TYR A 36 15.68 -31.14 3.77
N CYS A 37 16.07 -32.39 3.48
CA CYS A 37 17.44 -32.90 3.64
C CYS A 37 18.51 -31.99 3.00
N ASN A 38 18.24 -31.46 1.80
CA ASN A 38 19.15 -30.53 1.12
C ASN A 38 19.41 -29.24 1.92
N THR A 39 18.43 -28.78 2.69
CA THR A 39 18.59 -27.61 3.57
C THR A 39 19.53 -27.93 4.73
N ILE A 40 19.41 -29.14 5.29
CA ILE A 40 20.26 -29.63 6.39
C ILE A 40 21.70 -29.79 5.91
N HIS A 41 21.92 -30.43 4.75
CA HIS A 41 23.26 -30.54 4.15
C HIS A 41 23.90 -29.17 3.91
N ARG A 42 23.12 -28.21 3.39
CA ARG A 42 23.63 -26.85 3.17
C ARG A 42 23.96 -26.14 4.48
N TRP A 43 23.12 -26.29 5.50
CA TRP A 43 23.39 -25.74 6.83
C TRP A 43 24.64 -26.34 7.45
N ALA A 44 24.84 -27.65 7.35
CA ALA A 44 26.04 -28.33 7.83
C ALA A 44 27.30 -27.79 7.14
N LYS A 45 27.30 -27.65 5.80
CA LYS A 45 28.42 -27.04 5.07
C LYS A 45 28.69 -25.59 5.50
N SER A 46 27.64 -24.78 5.64
CA SER A 46 27.75 -23.41 6.11
C SER A 46 28.31 -23.32 7.54
N TYR A 47 27.88 -24.22 8.42
CA TYR A 47 28.36 -24.32 9.79
C TYR A 47 29.81 -24.79 9.87
N GLN A 48 30.23 -25.75 9.05
CA GLN A 48 31.64 -26.17 8.96
C GLN A 48 32.55 -25.02 8.49
N SER A 49 32.08 -24.17 7.58
CA SER A 49 32.88 -23.06 7.04
C SER A 49 32.96 -21.84 7.97
N LYS A 50 31.91 -21.55 8.76
CA LYS A 50 31.74 -20.26 9.48
C LYS A 50 31.28 -20.40 10.94
N GLY A 51 31.04 -21.62 11.40
CA GLY A 51 30.46 -21.88 12.72
C GLY A 51 29.06 -21.30 12.88
N ALA A 52 28.74 -20.89 14.11
CA ALA A 52 27.43 -20.36 14.47
C ALA A 52 27.08 -19.04 13.74
N SER A 53 28.09 -18.26 13.33
CA SER A 53 27.88 -16.99 12.62
C SER A 53 27.21 -17.15 11.24
N ALA A 54 27.22 -18.37 10.68
CA ALA A 54 26.51 -18.69 9.45
C ALA A 54 24.99 -18.43 9.52
N PHE A 55 24.41 -18.41 10.72
CA PHE A 55 22.98 -18.31 10.94
C PHE A 55 22.52 -16.95 11.48
N ASP A 56 23.42 -15.97 11.57
CA ASP A 56 23.10 -14.62 12.00
C ASP A 56 22.01 -13.96 11.14
N ILE A 57 21.12 -13.23 11.81
CA ILE A 57 20.02 -12.56 11.14
C ILE A 57 20.54 -11.28 10.49
N LYS A 58 20.65 -11.29 9.16
CA LYS A 58 20.94 -10.08 8.39
C LYS A 58 19.71 -9.18 8.33
N LEU A 59 19.87 -7.93 8.77
CA LEU A 59 18.79 -6.92 8.78
C LEU A 59 18.50 -6.34 7.39
N HIS A 60 19.51 -6.32 6.52
CA HIS A 60 19.44 -5.78 5.16
C HIS A 60 20.01 -6.76 4.13
N ASN A 61 19.64 -6.55 2.86
CA ASN A 61 20.21 -7.32 1.76
C ASN A 61 21.67 -6.94 1.54
N ALA A 62 22.52 -7.91 1.20
CA ALA A 62 23.91 -7.64 0.85
C ALA A 62 23.99 -6.86 -0.47
N ALA A 63 24.79 -5.80 -0.47
CA ALA A 63 25.21 -5.10 -1.67
C ALA A 63 26.53 -5.70 -2.15
N TYR A 64 26.66 -5.90 -3.46
CA TYR A 64 27.85 -6.47 -4.08
C TYR A 64 28.33 -5.52 -5.17
N THR A 65 29.61 -5.19 -5.15
CA THR A 65 30.24 -4.37 -6.19
C THR A 65 30.41 -5.18 -7.48
N LYS A 66 30.64 -4.48 -8.58
CA LYS A 66 30.94 -5.09 -9.89
C LYS A 66 32.18 -5.96 -9.79
N GLU A 67 33.25 -5.45 -9.18
CA GLU A 67 34.54 -6.12 -9.06
C GLU A 67 34.40 -7.41 -8.26
N PHE A 68 33.66 -7.36 -7.15
CA PHE A 68 33.38 -8.56 -6.36
C PHE A 68 32.59 -9.60 -7.17
N LYS A 69 31.54 -9.19 -7.89
CA LYS A 69 30.77 -10.12 -8.73
C LYS A 69 31.65 -10.78 -9.78
N GLN A 70 32.53 -10.00 -10.41
CA GLN A 70 33.46 -10.49 -11.43
C GLN A 70 34.46 -11.49 -10.82
N GLN A 71 35.07 -11.17 -9.68
CA GLN A 71 35.97 -12.07 -8.96
C GLN A 71 35.32 -13.43 -8.65
N VAL A 72 34.08 -13.44 -8.18
CA VAL A 72 33.38 -14.69 -7.84
C VAL A 72 33.04 -15.50 -9.11
N VAL A 73 32.68 -14.83 -10.21
CA VAL A 73 32.42 -15.50 -11.50
C VAL A 73 33.71 -16.09 -12.07
N GLU A 74 34.83 -15.36 -12.03
CA GLU A 74 36.14 -15.85 -12.47
C GLU A 74 36.60 -17.04 -11.62
N ALA A 75 36.40 -17.00 -10.31
CA ALA A 75 36.69 -18.13 -9.43
C ALA A 75 35.86 -19.40 -9.79
N TYR A 76 34.63 -19.22 -10.28
CA TYR A 76 33.82 -20.33 -10.79
C TYR A 76 34.34 -20.88 -12.12
N LEU A 77 34.68 -19.99 -13.06
CA LEU A 77 35.22 -20.38 -14.38
C LEU A 77 36.57 -21.09 -14.27
N ASN A 78 37.39 -20.71 -13.29
CA ASN A 78 38.67 -21.35 -12.97
C ASN A 78 38.53 -22.67 -12.20
N GLY A 79 37.31 -23.19 -12.01
CA GLY A 79 37.06 -24.47 -11.34
C GLY A 79 37.23 -24.44 -9.82
N GLY A 80 37.09 -23.28 -9.18
CA GLY A 80 37.30 -23.10 -7.73
C GLY A 80 36.30 -23.78 -6.78
N GLY A 81 35.36 -24.57 -7.32
CA GLY A 81 34.35 -25.34 -6.60
C GLY A 81 32.97 -25.31 -7.26
N SER A 82 31.97 -25.95 -6.63
CA SER A 82 30.59 -25.82 -7.08
C SER A 82 30.04 -24.42 -6.77
N MET A 83 28.94 -24.03 -7.42
CA MET A 83 28.26 -22.77 -7.12
C MET A 83 27.85 -22.65 -5.65
N GLU A 84 27.54 -23.78 -5.00
CA GLU A 84 27.16 -23.77 -3.59
C GLU A 84 28.37 -23.58 -2.67
N ASP A 85 29.51 -24.21 -2.98
CA ASP A 85 30.73 -24.04 -2.20
C ASP A 85 31.28 -22.60 -2.32
N LEU A 86 31.21 -22.02 -3.53
CA LEU A 86 31.56 -20.61 -3.73
C LEU A 86 30.59 -19.66 -3.03
N ALA A 87 29.29 -19.95 -3.06
CA ALA A 87 28.31 -19.14 -2.34
C ALA A 87 28.58 -19.15 -0.83
N ILE A 88 28.93 -20.31 -0.26
CA ILE A 88 29.30 -20.41 1.16
C ILE A 88 30.61 -19.66 1.44
N ARG A 89 31.65 -19.87 0.62
CA ARG A 89 32.98 -19.23 0.77
C ARG A 89 32.88 -17.71 0.74
N TYR A 90 32.17 -17.16 -0.23
CA TYR A 90 32.02 -15.71 -0.45
C TYR A 90 30.82 -15.08 0.29
N ASP A 91 30.18 -15.82 1.20
CA ASP A 91 29.04 -15.32 2.00
C ASP A 91 27.79 -14.89 1.20
N ILE A 92 27.61 -15.48 0.02
CA ILE A 92 26.45 -15.24 -0.82
C ILE A 92 25.30 -16.10 -0.31
N PRO A 93 24.14 -15.51 0.09
CA PRO A 93 23.05 -16.25 0.73
C PRO A 93 22.41 -17.38 -0.11
N SER A 94 22.64 -17.39 -1.42
CA SER A 94 22.03 -18.36 -2.33
C SER A 94 22.91 -18.61 -3.55
N ARG A 95 23.08 -19.88 -3.92
CA ARG A 95 23.71 -20.30 -5.19
C ARG A 95 23.01 -19.70 -6.41
N GLU A 96 21.71 -19.42 -6.32
CA GLU A 96 20.94 -18.80 -7.40
C GLU A 96 21.35 -17.34 -7.66
N THR A 97 21.94 -16.66 -6.68
CA THR A 97 22.52 -15.33 -6.89
C THR A 97 23.75 -15.43 -7.78
N LEU A 98 24.64 -16.40 -7.50
CA LEU A 98 25.82 -16.66 -8.33
C LEU A 98 25.43 -17.16 -9.73
N ARG A 99 24.46 -18.07 -9.84
CA ARG A 99 23.91 -18.54 -11.12
C ARG A 99 23.48 -17.37 -12.01
N ARG A 100 22.78 -16.38 -11.44
CA ARG A 100 22.36 -15.18 -12.17
C ARG A 100 23.54 -14.32 -12.62
N TRP A 101 24.60 -14.19 -11.83
CA TRP A 101 25.80 -13.45 -12.26
C TRP A 101 26.52 -14.16 -13.42
N ILE A 102 26.66 -15.48 -13.35
CA ILE A 102 27.26 -16.29 -14.42
C ILE A 102 26.45 -16.18 -15.71
N MET A 103 25.11 -16.27 -15.63
CA MET A 103 24.25 -16.11 -16.81
C MET A 103 24.44 -14.74 -17.49
N LYS A 104 24.50 -13.66 -16.69
CA LYS A 104 24.75 -12.32 -17.23
C LYS A 104 26.12 -12.22 -17.90
N TYR A 105 27.14 -12.75 -17.23
CA TYR A 105 28.51 -12.78 -17.76
C TYR A 105 28.58 -13.54 -19.10
N ASN A 106 27.96 -14.72 -19.19
CA ASN A 106 27.93 -15.53 -20.41
C ASN A 106 27.14 -14.87 -21.54
N ASN A 107 26.12 -14.07 -21.22
CA ASN A 107 25.37 -13.27 -22.18
C ASN A 107 26.10 -11.97 -22.59
N LEU A 108 27.37 -11.79 -22.17
CA LEU A 108 28.18 -10.59 -22.37
C LEU A 108 27.53 -9.31 -21.78
N GLU A 109 26.60 -9.47 -20.83
CA GLU A 109 26.01 -8.35 -20.10
C GLU A 109 26.97 -7.89 -19.00
N MET A 110 27.23 -6.59 -18.95
CA MET A 110 28.04 -6.00 -17.88
C MET A 110 27.38 -6.20 -16.51
N LEU A 111 28.12 -6.84 -15.60
CA LEU A 111 27.78 -6.84 -14.18
C LEU A 111 27.89 -5.40 -13.67
N LYS A 112 26.85 -4.90 -13.01
CA LYS A 112 26.75 -3.54 -12.47
C LYS A 112 26.78 -3.57 -10.96
N ASP A 113 27.24 -2.49 -10.32
CA ASP A 113 27.11 -2.28 -8.89
C ASP A 113 25.64 -2.27 -8.44
N TYR A 114 25.43 -2.61 -7.17
CA TYR A 114 24.13 -2.40 -6.55
C TYR A 114 24.02 -0.93 -6.13
N ASP A 115 23.41 -0.12 -6.99
CA ASP A 115 23.12 1.29 -6.74
C ASP A 115 21.59 1.49 -6.63
N PRO A 116 20.99 1.15 -5.48
CA PRO A 116 19.64 1.60 -5.22
C PRO A 116 19.71 3.13 -5.06
N LYS A 117 19.00 3.88 -5.91
CA LYS A 117 18.77 5.32 -5.73
C LYS A 117 17.42 5.54 -5.05
N PRO A 118 17.24 5.20 -3.76
CA PRO A 118 15.96 5.33 -3.08
C PRO A 118 15.46 6.78 -3.12
N GLU A 119 16.34 7.77 -3.21
CA GLU A 119 16.02 9.19 -3.35
C GLU A 119 15.12 9.43 -4.56
N VAL A 120 15.42 8.79 -5.70
CA VAL A 120 14.63 8.90 -6.94
C VAL A 120 13.23 8.25 -6.80
N TYR A 121 13.11 7.22 -5.95
CA TYR A 121 11.85 6.51 -5.71
C TYR A 121 11.00 7.11 -4.59
N MET A 122 11.65 7.66 -3.56
CA MET A 122 11.06 8.18 -2.33
C MET A 122 10.94 9.71 -2.33
N LYS A 123 11.32 10.37 -3.42
CA LYS A 123 11.24 11.83 -3.53
C LYS A 123 9.83 12.34 -3.27
N ASP A 124 9.72 13.29 -2.35
CA ASP A 124 8.48 14.02 -2.10
C ASP A 124 7.99 14.71 -3.37
N ARG A 125 6.68 14.59 -3.64
CA ARG A 125 6.02 15.13 -4.85
C ARG A 125 5.87 16.67 -4.83
N SER A 126 6.75 17.36 -4.10
CA SER A 126 6.55 18.76 -3.70
C SER A 126 6.92 19.79 -4.78
N ARG A 127 7.61 19.39 -5.86
CA ARG A 127 7.94 20.34 -6.93
C ARG A 127 6.75 20.50 -7.88
N ASN A 128 6.30 21.74 -8.04
CA ASN A 128 5.33 22.11 -9.06
C ASN A 128 6.04 22.11 -10.43
N THR A 129 5.58 21.26 -11.35
CA THR A 129 6.09 21.21 -12.73
C THR A 129 5.08 21.81 -13.70
N THR A 130 5.57 22.62 -14.64
CA THR A 130 4.77 23.20 -15.73
C THR A 130 4.50 22.17 -16.83
N LEU A 131 3.54 22.44 -17.72
CA LEU A 131 3.19 21.52 -18.81
C LEU A 131 4.35 21.35 -19.80
N ASP A 132 4.99 22.46 -20.18
CA ASP A 132 6.12 22.48 -21.11
C ASP A 132 7.30 21.65 -20.57
N GLU A 133 7.61 21.84 -19.28
CA GLU A 133 8.64 21.08 -18.59
C GLU A 133 8.31 19.57 -18.55
N ARG A 134 7.05 19.18 -18.38
CA ARG A 134 6.63 17.76 -18.47
C ARG A 134 6.82 17.20 -19.88
N ILE A 135 6.52 17.98 -20.91
CA ILE A 135 6.71 17.56 -22.31
C ILE A 135 8.20 17.36 -22.59
N GLU A 136 9.06 18.28 -22.14
CA GLU A 136 10.51 18.17 -22.27
C GLU A 136 11.06 16.92 -21.57
N ILE A 137 10.65 16.69 -20.31
CA ILE A 137 11.04 15.51 -19.53
C ILE A 137 10.65 14.20 -20.25
N VAL A 138 9.46 14.15 -20.83
CA VAL A 138 8.98 12.97 -21.55
C VAL A 138 9.75 12.75 -22.85
N LYS A 139 10.00 13.79 -23.63
CA LYS A 139 10.80 13.72 -24.86
C LYS A 139 12.22 13.24 -24.57
N TYR A 140 12.87 13.83 -23.56
CA TYR A 140 14.18 13.40 -23.09
C TYR A 140 14.20 11.93 -22.67
N CYS A 141 13.16 11.47 -21.97
CA CYS A 141 13.06 10.08 -21.53
C CYS A 141 12.90 9.09 -22.70
N LEU A 142 12.20 9.49 -23.76
CA LEU A 142 12.00 8.66 -24.96
C LEU A 142 13.28 8.60 -25.81
N GLU A 143 14.05 9.69 -25.88
CA GLU A 143 15.33 9.75 -26.58
C GLU A 143 16.42 8.90 -25.91
N HIS A 144 16.44 8.84 -24.58
CA HIS A 144 17.40 8.04 -23.80
C HIS A 144 16.91 6.63 -23.44
N GLU A 145 16.30 5.93 -24.40
CA GLU A 145 15.93 4.50 -24.29
C GLU A 145 15.04 4.16 -23.08
N THR A 146 14.13 5.05 -22.67
CA THR A 146 13.23 4.85 -21.52
C THR A 146 13.92 4.67 -20.17
N ASN A 147 15.10 5.28 -19.99
CA ASN A 147 15.77 5.28 -18.69
C ASN A 147 15.12 6.28 -17.72
N TYR A 148 13.93 5.92 -17.20
CA TYR A 148 13.15 6.73 -16.25
C TYR A 148 13.95 7.17 -15.02
N LYS A 149 14.93 6.36 -14.58
CA LYS A 149 15.75 6.67 -13.41
C LYS A 149 16.72 7.82 -13.69
N LYS A 150 17.37 7.79 -14.86
CA LYS A 150 18.30 8.85 -15.28
C LYS A 150 17.54 10.15 -15.55
N THR A 151 16.39 10.08 -16.22
CA THR A 151 15.52 11.24 -16.43
C THR A 151 15.07 11.87 -15.11
N ALA A 152 14.66 11.03 -14.15
CA ALA A 152 14.25 11.51 -12.83
C ALA A 152 15.37 12.24 -12.08
N GLU A 153 16.61 11.79 -12.22
CA GLU A 153 17.79 12.44 -11.66
C GLU A 153 18.10 13.78 -12.34
N VAL A 154 18.13 13.82 -13.68
CA VAL A 154 18.47 15.03 -14.45
C VAL A 154 17.49 16.17 -14.19
N PHE A 155 16.18 15.86 -14.18
CA PHE A 155 15.13 16.87 -14.03
C PHE A 155 14.64 17.04 -12.60
N ASP A 156 15.31 16.38 -11.65
CA ASP A 156 15.01 16.47 -10.23
C ASP A 156 13.52 16.17 -9.93
N VAL A 157 12.97 15.12 -10.55
CA VAL A 157 11.56 14.69 -10.43
C VAL A 157 11.47 13.25 -9.93
N SER A 158 10.33 12.85 -9.34
CA SER A 158 10.16 11.46 -8.88
C SER A 158 10.09 10.49 -10.07
N TYR A 159 10.71 9.32 -9.92
CA TYR A 159 10.58 8.21 -10.88
C TYR A 159 9.13 7.94 -11.28
N THR A 160 8.24 7.95 -10.29
CA THR A 160 6.82 7.65 -10.49
C THR A 160 6.15 8.70 -11.38
N GLN A 161 6.57 9.97 -11.27
CA GLN A 161 6.04 11.06 -12.10
C GLN A 161 6.48 10.89 -13.56
N VAL A 162 7.77 10.65 -13.81
CA VAL A 162 8.29 10.44 -15.17
C VAL A 162 7.58 9.26 -15.83
N TYR A 163 7.46 8.13 -15.13
CA TYR A 163 6.76 6.95 -15.64
C TYR A 163 5.29 7.26 -15.98
N GLN A 164 4.56 7.94 -15.07
CA GLN A 164 3.17 8.32 -15.31
C GLN A 164 3.01 9.29 -16.48
N TRP A 165 3.91 10.26 -16.63
CA TRP A 165 3.90 11.21 -17.73
C TRP A 165 4.17 10.52 -19.07
N VAL A 166 5.24 9.72 -19.17
CA VAL A 166 5.56 8.97 -20.40
C VAL A 166 4.40 8.05 -20.79
N LYS A 167 3.81 7.34 -19.82
CA LYS A 167 2.65 6.47 -20.08
C LYS A 167 1.45 7.26 -20.62
N LYS A 168 1.13 8.42 -20.03
CA LYS A 168 0.02 9.26 -20.49
C LYS A 168 0.29 9.85 -21.87
N TYR A 169 1.53 10.29 -22.11
CA TYR A 169 1.96 10.82 -23.38
C TYR A 169 1.88 9.79 -24.51
N GLN A 170 2.26 8.54 -24.26
CA GLN A 170 2.10 7.46 -25.24
C GLN A 170 0.63 7.17 -25.58
N SER A 171 -0.29 7.39 -24.64
CA SER A 171 -1.72 7.12 -24.86
C SER A 171 -2.49 8.27 -25.50
N LEU A 172 -2.15 9.52 -25.16
CA LEU A 172 -2.97 10.71 -25.42
C LEU A 172 -2.15 11.89 -25.97
N GLY A 173 -0.86 11.71 -26.26
CA GLY A 173 0.03 12.78 -26.69
C GLY A 173 0.26 13.84 -25.61
N ASP A 174 0.49 15.08 -26.03
CA ASP A 174 0.65 16.25 -25.15
C ASP A 174 -0.57 16.47 -24.24
N ASP A 175 -1.77 16.19 -24.76
CA ASP A 175 -3.06 16.30 -24.08
C ASP A 175 -3.14 15.44 -22.80
N GLY A 176 -2.39 14.33 -22.77
CA GLY A 176 -2.28 13.45 -21.62
C GLY A 176 -1.50 14.05 -20.43
N LEU A 177 -0.66 15.05 -20.68
CA LEU A 177 0.19 15.68 -19.65
C LEU A 177 -0.46 16.89 -18.97
N VAL A 178 -1.58 17.36 -19.52
CA VAL A 178 -2.39 18.46 -19.00
C VAL A 178 -2.97 18.10 -17.64
N ASP A 179 -2.79 18.98 -16.65
CA ASP A 179 -3.36 18.79 -15.32
C ASP A 179 -4.84 19.17 -15.30
N ARG A 180 -5.71 18.16 -15.41
CA ARG A 180 -7.18 18.36 -15.36
C ARG A 180 -7.75 18.20 -13.94
N ARG A 181 -6.92 18.17 -12.90
CA ARG A 181 -7.39 18.02 -11.51
C ARG A 181 -8.21 19.25 -11.12
N GLY A 182 -9.46 19.03 -10.71
CA GLY A 182 -10.39 20.11 -10.32
C GLY A 182 -10.95 20.94 -11.47
N GLN A 183 -10.52 20.71 -12.70
CA GLN A 183 -11.07 21.38 -13.89
C GLN A 183 -12.13 20.47 -14.52
N HIS A 184 -13.40 20.80 -14.29
CA HIS A 184 -14.50 20.22 -15.04
C HIS A 184 -14.50 20.82 -16.45
N LYS A 185 -14.70 19.98 -17.49
CA LYS A 185 -15.09 20.46 -18.82
C LYS A 185 -16.23 21.47 -18.66
N SER A 186 -16.12 22.64 -19.28
CA SER A 186 -17.20 23.64 -19.34
C SER A 186 -18.44 23.04 -19.99
N GLU A 187 -19.62 23.58 -19.69
CA GLU A 187 -20.89 23.07 -20.24
C GLU A 187 -20.89 23.01 -21.77
N ASP A 188 -20.17 23.94 -22.42
CA ASP A 188 -20.02 24.06 -23.87
C ASP A 188 -19.16 22.95 -24.52
N GLN A 189 -18.35 22.24 -23.73
CA GLN A 189 -17.46 21.16 -24.21
C GLN A 189 -17.98 19.75 -23.90
N LEU A 190 -19.17 19.64 -23.32
CA LEU A 190 -19.75 18.36 -22.92
C LEU A 190 -20.64 17.81 -24.02
N SER A 191 -20.47 16.52 -24.32
CA SER A 191 -21.45 15.78 -25.11
C SER A 191 -22.74 15.58 -24.29
N ASP A 192 -23.89 15.56 -24.95
CA ASP A 192 -25.21 15.35 -24.32
C ASP A 192 -25.24 14.13 -23.39
N ILE A 193 -24.48 13.08 -23.73
CA ILE A 193 -24.34 11.86 -22.92
C ILE A 193 -23.63 12.16 -21.59
N GLU A 194 -22.53 12.93 -21.62
CA GLU A 194 -21.76 13.30 -20.43
C GLU A 194 -22.58 14.23 -19.50
N ILE A 195 -23.43 15.09 -20.06
CA ILE A 195 -24.38 15.92 -19.30
C ILE A 195 -25.42 15.03 -18.60
N LEU A 196 -25.96 14.04 -19.32
CA LEU A 196 -26.96 13.12 -18.80
C LEU A 196 -26.40 12.28 -17.64
N GLU A 197 -25.20 11.74 -17.78
CA GLU A 197 -24.54 10.95 -16.73
C GLU A 197 -24.29 11.78 -15.46
N ARG A 198 -23.87 13.05 -15.61
CA ARG A 198 -23.72 13.98 -14.47
C ARG A 198 -25.06 14.20 -13.76
N LYS A 199 -26.15 14.34 -14.53
CA LYS A 199 -27.50 14.53 -14.00
C LYS A 199 -28.03 13.29 -13.28
N VAL A 200 -27.84 12.10 -13.86
CA VAL A 200 -28.20 10.82 -13.24
C VAL A 200 -27.49 10.66 -11.90
N LYS A 201 -26.18 10.89 -11.86
CA LYS A 201 -25.39 10.79 -10.62
C LYS A 201 -25.86 11.77 -9.53
N LEU A 202 -26.26 12.99 -9.93
CA LEU A 202 -26.81 13.98 -9.00
C LEU A 202 -28.16 13.53 -8.44
N LEU A 203 -29.04 13.01 -9.29
CA LEU A 203 -30.35 12.48 -8.91
C LEU A 203 -30.23 11.25 -8.00
N GLU A 204 -29.32 10.32 -8.30
CA GLU A 204 -29.04 9.16 -7.45
C GLU A 204 -28.60 9.57 -6.05
N ARG A 205 -27.76 10.63 -5.94
CA ARG A 205 -27.34 11.16 -4.64
C ARG A 205 -28.52 11.73 -3.87
N GLN A 206 -29.39 12.50 -4.52
CA GLN A 206 -30.60 13.06 -3.90
C GLN A 206 -31.56 11.95 -3.45
N LEU A 207 -31.72 10.92 -4.27
CA LEU A 207 -32.57 9.77 -3.97
C LEU A 207 -32.02 9.03 -2.73
N LYS A 208 -30.71 8.81 -2.67
CA LYS A 208 -30.04 8.22 -1.51
C LYS A 208 -30.18 9.08 -0.24
N GLU A 209 -30.05 10.40 -0.36
CA GLU A 209 -30.30 11.33 0.75
C GLU A 209 -31.75 11.21 1.27
N LYS A 210 -32.73 11.13 0.36
CA LYS A 210 -34.15 10.96 0.70
C LYS A 210 -34.47 9.59 1.28
N GLU A 211 -33.83 8.53 0.81
CA GLU A 211 -33.94 7.19 1.38
C GLU A 211 -33.40 7.15 2.80
N MET A 212 -32.22 7.76 3.05
CA MET A 212 -31.66 7.88 4.39
C MET A 212 -32.57 8.69 5.31
N GLU A 213 -33.15 9.80 4.83
CA GLU A 213 -34.14 10.60 5.57
C GLU A 213 -35.37 9.76 5.95
N ASN A 214 -35.90 9.00 5.01
CA ASN A 214 -37.04 8.11 5.24
C ASN A 214 -36.72 6.97 6.22
N GLU A 215 -35.54 6.36 6.12
CA GLU A 215 -35.09 5.33 7.06
C GLU A 215 -34.93 5.88 8.49
N LEU A 216 -34.38 7.09 8.63
CA LEU A 216 -34.32 7.79 9.91
C LEU A 216 -35.71 8.08 10.47
N LEU A 217 -36.64 8.56 9.63
CA LEU A 217 -38.03 8.79 10.03
C LEU A 217 -38.75 7.51 10.45
N LYS A 218 -38.54 6.39 9.74
CA LYS A 218 -39.08 5.07 10.13
C LYS A 218 -38.53 4.61 11.47
N LYS A 219 -37.23 4.73 11.71
CA LYS A 219 -36.61 4.39 13.01
C LYS A 219 -37.16 5.26 14.14
N CYS A 220 -37.33 6.55 13.88
CA CYS A 220 -37.91 7.50 14.84
C CYS A 220 -39.37 7.16 15.18
N ARG A 221 -40.19 6.77 14.18
CA ARG A 221 -41.56 6.28 14.40
C ARG A 221 -41.60 4.97 15.21
N LYS A 222 -40.70 4.02 14.93
CA LYS A 222 -40.60 2.74 15.67
C LYS A 222 -40.19 2.95 17.13
N SER A 223 -39.24 3.86 17.39
CA SER A 223 -38.84 4.23 18.75
C SER A 223 -40.00 4.84 19.53
N LYS A 224 -40.75 5.76 18.93
CA LYS A 224 -41.96 6.34 19.55
C LYS A 224 -43.08 5.32 19.76
N GLY A 225 -43.22 4.31 18.88
CA GLY A 225 -44.17 3.22 19.05
C GLY A 225 -43.80 2.24 20.17
N GLY A 226 -42.50 2.02 20.40
CA GLY A 226 -41.99 1.25 21.55
C GLY A 226 -42.20 1.96 22.89
N ASP A 227 -42.04 3.29 22.92
CA ASP A 227 -42.33 4.11 24.10
C ASP A 227 -43.83 4.15 24.44
N LEU A 228 -44.73 4.04 23.45
CA LEU A 228 -46.17 3.91 23.69
C LEU A 228 -46.57 2.55 24.30
N LEU A 229 -45.82 1.49 24.02
CA LEU A 229 -46.07 0.16 24.59
C LEU A 229 -45.50 0.05 26.02
N GLN A 230 -44.32 0.62 26.29
CA GLN A 230 -43.78 0.71 27.66
C GLN A 230 -44.53 1.73 28.54
N GLY A 231 -45.14 2.76 27.94
CA GLY A 231 -46.01 3.71 28.62
C GLY A 231 -47.34 3.11 29.09
N LYS A 232 -47.89 2.12 28.35
CA LYS A 232 -49.09 1.39 28.78
C LYS A 232 -48.81 0.42 29.93
N GLU A 233 -47.72 -0.33 29.88
CA GLU A 233 -47.32 -1.22 31.01
C GLU A 233 -46.94 -0.46 32.28
N ARG A 234 -46.41 0.78 32.18
CA ARG A 234 -46.16 1.63 33.37
C ARG A 234 -47.41 2.38 33.88
N SER A 235 -48.47 2.49 33.07
CA SER A 235 -49.72 3.16 33.49
C SER A 235 -50.61 2.29 34.39
N GLU A 236 -50.46 0.96 34.35
CA GLU A 236 -51.16 0.06 35.28
C GLU A 236 -50.46 -0.05 36.65
N ILE A 237 -49.17 0.32 36.74
CA ILE A 237 -48.38 0.26 37.99
C ILE A 237 -48.35 1.62 38.73
N SER A 238 -48.82 2.71 38.11
CA SER A 238 -48.81 4.06 38.72
C SER A 238 -50.21 4.64 38.97
N SER A 239 -51.21 3.78 39.18
CA SER A 239 -52.52 4.10 39.79
C SER A 239 -52.42 4.52 41.27
N SER A 240 -51.25 4.98 41.72
CA SER A 240 -51.11 5.70 42.99
C SER A 240 -50.05 6.81 42.84
N GLN A 241 -50.49 8.04 43.10
CA GLN A 241 -49.72 9.29 43.17
C GLN A 241 -49.50 10.07 41.85
N GLY A 242 -50.49 10.89 41.51
CA GLY A 242 -50.34 11.97 40.53
C GLY A 242 -49.53 13.14 41.07
N THR A 243 -48.65 13.74 40.25
CA THR A 243 -48.11 15.09 40.53
C THR A 243 -47.77 15.87 39.26
N SER A 244 -48.01 17.18 39.32
CA SER A 244 -47.91 18.25 38.32
C SER A 244 -46.59 18.41 37.53
N ARG A 245 -45.63 17.47 37.60
CA ARG A 245 -44.34 17.54 36.91
C ARG A 245 -44.44 17.26 35.41
N GLY A 246 -45.35 16.37 34.98
CA GLY A 246 -45.50 15.99 33.57
C GLY A 246 -45.97 17.14 32.66
N LYS A 247 -46.86 18.01 33.16
CA LYS A 247 -47.37 19.15 32.39
C LYS A 247 -46.31 20.25 32.17
N LYS A 248 -45.37 20.43 33.11
CA LYS A 248 -44.26 21.39 32.96
C LYS A 248 -43.22 20.94 31.94
N LEU A 249 -42.94 19.64 31.88
CA LEU A 249 -42.00 19.06 30.90
C LEU A 249 -42.56 19.12 29.47
N GLN A 250 -43.85 18.84 29.29
CA GLN A 250 -44.50 18.94 27.98
C GLN A 250 -44.47 20.38 27.44
N HIS A 251 -44.83 21.36 28.28
CA HIS A 251 -44.82 22.77 27.89
C HIS A 251 -43.39 23.27 27.58
N SER A 252 -42.38 22.79 28.34
CA SER A 252 -40.98 23.12 28.06
C SER A 252 -40.50 22.55 26.72
N MET A 253 -40.95 21.36 26.33
CA MET A 253 -40.58 20.77 25.04
C MET A 253 -41.24 21.48 23.85
N ASP A 254 -42.51 21.87 23.98
CA ASP A 254 -43.22 22.63 22.93
C ASP A 254 -42.58 24.00 22.68
N VAL A 255 -42.14 24.69 23.74
CA VAL A 255 -41.43 25.97 23.62
C VAL A 255 -40.06 25.80 22.93
N GLN A 256 -39.34 24.70 23.17
CA GLN A 256 -38.07 24.42 22.50
C GLN A 256 -38.26 24.07 21.02
N MET A 257 -39.34 23.34 20.69
CA MET A 257 -39.72 23.01 19.31
C MET A 257 -40.07 24.25 18.49
N LEU A 258 -40.83 25.19 19.07
CA LEU A 258 -41.18 26.46 18.41
C LEU A 258 -39.95 27.34 18.18
N ARG A 259 -39.00 27.38 19.13
CA ARG A 259 -37.72 28.10 18.96
C ARG A 259 -36.87 27.51 17.84
N TYR A 260 -36.82 26.18 17.73
CA TYR A 260 -36.07 25.50 16.68
C TYR A 260 -36.68 25.77 15.29
N GLN A 261 -38.01 25.75 15.17
CA GLN A 261 -38.69 26.10 13.92
C GLN A 261 -38.46 27.56 13.51
N ALA A 262 -38.47 28.51 14.46
CA ALA A 262 -38.18 29.91 14.17
C ALA A 262 -36.73 30.13 13.68
N LEU A 263 -35.75 29.42 14.25
CA LEU A 263 -34.36 29.47 13.81
C LEU A 263 -34.16 28.92 12.39
N LEU A 264 -34.84 27.81 12.06
CA LEU A 264 -34.84 27.25 10.72
C LEU A 264 -35.43 28.21 9.68
N ILE A 265 -36.52 28.89 10.02
CA ILE A 265 -37.13 29.90 9.13
C ILE A 265 -36.19 31.08 8.90
N LEU A 266 -35.53 31.58 9.95
CA LEU A 266 -34.55 32.67 9.83
C LEU A 266 -33.32 32.27 8.98
N GLN A 267 -32.88 31.02 9.08
CA GLN A 267 -31.77 30.50 8.30
C GLN A 267 -32.15 30.30 6.82
N MET A 268 -33.40 29.92 6.56
CA MET A 268 -33.95 29.88 5.19
C MET A 268 -34.10 31.29 4.60
N ALA A 269 -34.59 32.27 5.37
CA ALA A 269 -34.69 33.66 4.92
C ALA A 269 -33.31 34.26 4.57
N LYS A 270 -32.29 34.06 5.42
CA LYS A 270 -30.90 34.50 5.15
C LYS A 270 -30.26 33.85 3.92
N SER A 271 -30.70 32.65 3.54
CA SER A 271 -30.19 31.97 2.35
C SER A 271 -30.92 32.34 1.06
N LEU A 272 -32.06 33.03 1.17
CA LEU A 272 -32.80 33.63 0.05
C LEU A 272 -32.28 35.05 -0.28
N ASP A 273 -31.92 35.86 0.72
CA ASP A 273 -31.35 37.20 0.51
C ASP A 273 -29.93 37.19 -0.12
N PHE A 274 -29.25 36.03 -0.13
CA PHE A 274 -27.93 35.87 -0.74
C PHE A 274 -27.99 35.42 -2.22
N ARG A 275 -29.18 35.37 -2.83
CA ARG A 275 -29.41 34.98 -4.24
C ARG A 275 -30.09 36.08 -5.07
N GLN A 276 -29.87 37.35 -4.73
CA GLN A 276 -30.00 38.51 -5.63
C GLN A 276 -28.68 39.25 -5.66
#